data_AF-A0A946MHN1-F1
#
_entry.id   AF-A0A946MHN1-F1
#
_cell.length_a   1.000
_cell.length_b   1.000
_cell.length_c   1.000
_cell.angle_alpha   90.00
_cell.angle_beta   90.00
_cell.angle_gamma   90.00
#
_symmetry.space_group_name_H-M   'P 1'
#
loop_
_entity.id
_entity.type
_entity.pdbx_description
1 polymer ?
#
loop_
_entity_poly.entity_id
_entity_poly.type
_entity_poly.pdbx_seq_one_letter_code
_entity_poly.pdbx_strand_id
1 'polypeptide(L)'
;MTNLQLPQIPEEEKTPLVLALLNRIDIQQANIRELHEIIQQLKDEIARLKKDNQKPKIKPSKLEPPKDKNKTKPDNGKRPGSEKKSKTPALKIHKTQEIEPDNLPEGSVFKKYKDFVVQDIAIETCNTKFRLKVYETPDGSLVRGKLPEHLDGKHFGGNLVCFCLYQHHHCGVTQPLLLEQLHELGIQISSGQLNNILIENNELYHNEKERILDAGLKVSLYVNVDDTGARHMGKNGYCTVIGNDCFAWFESTQSKSRINFLKLLRAGHTDYHLNVQSIDYMKANKLPNYVLEIVSAHMNSQFPDDKHWNKFLLSNGIEKEHHVRIITEGGLTGSIAEHGIADNLVIV
;
A
#
# COMPACT_ATOMS: atom_id res chain seq x y z
N MET A 1 6.27 24.97 -46.22
CA MET A 1 7.47 25.80 -45.99
C MET A 1 7.62 26.69 -47.21
N THR A 2 7.58 28.00 -47.00
CA THR A 2 7.84 29.03 -47.99
C THR A 2 9.27 28.86 -48.51
N ASN A 3 9.42 28.62 -49.81
CA ASN A 3 10.71 28.43 -50.48
C ASN A 3 11.40 29.80 -50.56
N LEU A 4 12.25 30.14 -49.59
CA LEU A 4 13.06 31.36 -49.64
C LEU A 4 14.14 31.14 -50.72
N GLN A 5 13.85 31.54 -51.96
CA GLN A 5 14.91 31.70 -52.95
C GLN A 5 15.78 32.88 -52.52
N LEU A 6 17.02 32.58 -52.12
CA LEU A 6 18.02 33.63 -51.88
C LEU A 6 18.22 34.42 -53.18
N PRO A 7 18.20 35.77 -53.14
CA PRO A 7 18.48 36.58 -54.32
C PRO A 7 19.89 36.27 -54.85
N GLN A 8 20.07 36.26 -56.17
CA GLN A 8 21.40 36.04 -56.75
C GLN A 8 22.33 37.19 -56.33
N ILE A 9 23.37 36.85 -55.57
CA ILE A 9 24.37 37.81 -55.10
C ILE A 9 25.32 38.14 -56.27
N PRO A 10 25.53 39.42 -56.61
CA PRO A 10 26.49 39.85 -57.63
C PRO A 10 27.92 39.35 -57.35
N GLU A 11 28.71 39.07 -58.39
CA GLU A 11 30.10 38.55 -58.24
C GLU A 11 31.00 39.45 -57.39
N GLU A 12 30.75 40.76 -57.41
CA GLU A 12 31.51 41.77 -56.67
C GLU A 12 31.38 41.63 -55.14
N GLU A 13 30.29 41.03 -54.67
CA GLU A 13 29.96 40.86 -53.25
C GLU A 13 30.28 39.44 -52.73
N LYS A 14 30.75 38.53 -53.61
CA LYS A 14 31.14 37.15 -53.25
C LYS A 14 32.52 37.09 -52.62
N THR A 15 32.69 37.80 -51.52
CA THR A 15 33.93 37.71 -50.71
C THR A 15 34.13 36.28 -50.20
N PRO A 16 35.38 35.86 -49.89
CA PRO A 16 35.65 34.53 -49.36
C PRO A 16 34.85 34.20 -48.09
N LEU A 17 34.54 35.20 -47.26
CA LEU A 17 33.70 35.06 -46.07
C LEU A 17 32.23 34.75 -46.43
N VAL A 18 31.68 35.45 -47.42
CA VAL A 18 30.30 35.23 -47.90
C VAL A 18 30.17 33.82 -48.48
N LEU A 19 31.15 33.36 -49.26
CA LEU A 19 31.15 31.99 -49.80
C LEU A 19 31.24 30.93 -48.70
N ALA A 20 32.04 31.16 -47.66
CA ALA A 20 32.12 30.26 -46.51
C ALA A 20 30.81 30.20 -45.71
N LEU A 21 30.13 31.34 -45.54
CA LEU A 21 28.83 31.41 -44.89
C LEU A 21 27.73 30.73 -45.71
N LEU A 22 27.70 30.92 -47.03
CA LEU A 22 26.75 30.23 -47.91
C LEU A 22 26.92 28.72 -47.83
N ASN A 23 28.16 28.22 -47.87
CA ASN A 23 28.43 26.78 -47.71
C ASN A 23 27.95 26.26 -46.34
N ARG A 24 28.16 27.04 -45.26
CA ARG A 24 27.63 26.68 -43.93
C ARG A 24 26.11 26.68 -43.88
N ILE A 25 25.45 27.61 -44.55
CA ILE A 25 23.98 27.67 -44.66
C ILE A 25 23.46 26.46 -45.45
N ASP A 26 24.11 26.10 -46.56
CA ASP A 26 23.73 24.93 -47.35
C ASP A 26 23.86 23.62 -46.55
N ILE A 27 24.96 23.44 -45.81
CA ILE A 27 25.14 22.31 -44.90
C ILE A 27 24.06 22.30 -43.81
N GLN A 28 23.74 23.45 -43.22
CA GLN A 28 22.67 23.55 -42.22
C GLN A 28 21.30 23.21 -42.82
N GLN A 29 21.00 23.65 -44.04
CA GLN A 29 19.75 23.32 -44.71
C GLN A 29 19.65 21.82 -45.03
N ALA A 30 20.74 21.19 -45.45
CA ALA A 30 20.79 19.74 -45.65
C ALA A 30 20.50 18.98 -44.35
N ASN A 31 21.16 19.36 -43.25
CA ASN A 31 20.93 18.75 -41.93
C ASN A 31 19.48 18.95 -41.45
N ILE A 32 18.89 20.13 -41.68
CA ILE A 32 17.49 20.39 -41.31
C ILE A 32 16.54 19.49 -42.11
N ARG A 33 16.82 19.20 -43.39
CA ARG A 33 16.00 18.28 -44.20
C ARG A 33 16.11 16.85 -43.68
N GLU A 34 17.32 16.38 -43.39
CA GLU A 34 17.55 15.04 -42.82
C GLU A 34 16.85 14.87 -41.46
N LEU A 35 16.96 15.87 -40.58
CA LEU A 35 16.26 15.86 -39.29
C LEU A 35 14.73 15.82 -39.45
N HIS A 36 14.16 16.53 -40.43
CA HIS A 36 12.73 16.46 -40.70
C HIS A 36 12.29 15.08 -41.19
N GLU A 37 13.08 14.42 -42.04
CA GLU A 37 12.80 13.05 -42.48
C GLU A 37 12.85 12.06 -41.31
N ILE A 38 13.87 12.15 -40.45
CA ILE A 38 13.99 11.32 -39.25
C ILE A 38 12.81 11.55 -38.30
N ILE A 39 12.42 12.81 -38.06
CA ILE A 39 11.25 13.13 -37.22
C ILE A 39 9.97 12.53 -37.81
N GLN A 40 9.83 12.55 -39.13
CA GLN A 40 8.66 11.95 -39.78
C GLN A 40 8.65 10.43 -39.63
N GLN A 41 9.79 9.75 -39.86
CA GLN A 41 9.93 8.32 -39.64
C GLN A 41 9.64 7.90 -38.19
N LEU A 42 10.13 8.66 -37.21
CA LEU A 42 9.87 8.41 -35.79
C LEU A 42 8.38 8.61 -35.44
N LYS A 43 7.72 9.62 -36.02
CA LYS A 43 6.27 9.83 -35.84
C LYS A 43 5.45 8.68 -36.43
N ASP A 44 5.83 8.19 -37.60
CA ASP A 44 5.16 7.07 -38.26
C ASP A 44 5.38 5.77 -37.47
N GLU A 45 6.57 5.56 -36.91
CA GLU A 45 6.86 4.42 -36.03
C GLU A 45 6.10 4.51 -34.70
N ILE A 46 6.00 5.70 -34.08
CA ILE A 46 5.14 5.92 -32.89
C ILE A 46 3.67 5.64 -33.22
N ALA A 47 3.20 6.03 -34.41
CA ALA A 47 1.84 5.74 -34.84
C ALA A 47 1.60 4.24 -35.07
N ARG A 48 2.61 3.51 -35.59
CA ARG A 48 2.59 2.04 -35.70
C ARG A 48 2.57 1.38 -34.33
N LEU A 49 3.49 1.72 -33.44
CA LEU A 49 3.57 1.18 -32.08
C LEU A 49 2.32 1.47 -31.24
N LYS A 50 1.69 2.65 -31.43
CA LYS A 50 0.39 2.97 -30.81
C LYS A 50 -0.77 2.17 -31.41
N LYS A 51 -0.68 1.74 -32.67
CA LYS A 51 -1.66 0.85 -33.33
C LYS A 51 -1.43 -0.63 -33.02
N ASP A 52 -0.20 -1.04 -32.73
CA ASP A 52 0.14 -2.41 -32.29
C ASP A 52 -0.16 -2.65 -30.80
N ASN A 53 -0.30 -1.59 -30.01
CA ASN A 53 -0.88 -1.64 -28.66
C ASN A 53 -2.37 -1.28 -28.66
N GLN A 54 -3.18 -1.98 -29.48
CA GLN A 54 -4.62 -2.00 -29.20
C GLN A 54 -4.83 -2.59 -27.82
N LYS A 55 -5.43 -1.80 -26.93
CA LYS A 55 -5.98 -2.25 -25.64
C LYS A 55 -6.72 -3.57 -25.90
N PRO A 56 -6.38 -4.69 -25.23
CA PRO A 56 -7.02 -5.96 -25.52
C PRO A 56 -8.54 -5.79 -25.40
N LYS A 57 -9.27 -6.15 -26.45
CA LYS A 57 -10.74 -6.27 -26.38
C LYS A 57 -11.05 -7.48 -25.51
N ILE A 58 -11.11 -7.26 -24.20
CA ILE A 58 -11.57 -8.26 -23.24
C ILE A 58 -13.03 -8.56 -23.58
N LYS A 59 -13.29 -9.71 -24.19
CA LYS A 59 -14.66 -10.23 -24.31
C LYS A 59 -15.09 -10.71 -22.92
N PRO A 60 -16.36 -10.49 -22.50
CA PRO A 60 -16.84 -11.03 -21.24
C PRO A 60 -16.66 -12.56 -21.23
N SER A 61 -16.19 -13.08 -20.11
CA SER A 61 -16.03 -14.52 -19.90
C SER A 61 -17.38 -15.24 -20.07
N LYS A 62 -17.44 -16.26 -20.92
CA LYS A 62 -18.60 -17.15 -21.03
C LYS A 62 -18.49 -18.22 -19.94
N LEU A 63 -18.76 -17.84 -18.70
CA LEU A 63 -18.87 -18.76 -17.56
C LEU A 63 -20.31 -19.01 -17.12
N GLU A 64 -21.31 -18.40 -17.75
CA GLU A 64 -22.72 -18.72 -17.53
C GLU A 64 -23.37 -19.33 -18.79
N PRO A 65 -24.19 -20.40 -18.64
CA PRO A 65 -25.00 -20.91 -19.75
C PRO A 65 -26.04 -19.85 -20.18
N PRO A 66 -26.50 -19.89 -21.44
CA PRO A 66 -27.38 -18.86 -21.99
C PRO A 66 -28.71 -18.81 -21.21
N LYS A 67 -28.97 -17.68 -20.54
CA LYS A 67 -30.24 -17.40 -19.87
C LYS A 67 -31.37 -17.33 -20.90
N ASP A 68 -32.47 -18.02 -20.59
CA ASP A 68 -33.73 -18.04 -21.32
C ASP A 68 -34.20 -16.64 -21.74
N LYS A 69 -34.62 -16.51 -23.01
CA LYS A 69 -35.14 -15.28 -23.63
C LYS A 69 -36.56 -14.93 -23.19
N ASN A 70 -36.93 -15.19 -21.93
CA ASN A 70 -38.23 -14.85 -21.39
C ASN A 70 -38.11 -14.23 -20.00
N LYS A 71 -37.49 -13.04 -19.91
CA LYS A 71 -37.73 -12.12 -18.79
C LYS A 71 -37.89 -10.69 -19.32
N THR A 72 -39.01 -10.13 -18.92
CA THR A 72 -39.46 -8.73 -18.98
C THR A 72 -38.34 -7.70 -19.03
N LYS A 73 -38.55 -6.66 -19.88
CA LYS A 73 -37.70 -5.46 -20.01
C LYS A 73 -37.09 -5.07 -18.67
N PRO A 74 -35.76 -4.94 -18.55
CA PRO A 74 -35.17 -4.30 -17.39
C PRO A 74 -35.71 -2.87 -17.37
N ASP A 75 -36.24 -2.48 -16.21
CA ASP A 75 -36.58 -1.11 -15.88
C ASP A 75 -35.38 -0.20 -16.23
N ASN A 76 -35.66 1.04 -16.61
CA ASN A 76 -34.67 2.04 -17.05
C ASN A 76 -33.68 2.35 -15.91
N GLY A 77 -32.71 1.46 -15.72
CA GLY A 77 -31.60 1.63 -14.81
C GLY A 77 -30.81 2.86 -15.24
N LYS A 78 -30.91 3.90 -14.41
CA LYS A 78 -30.16 5.14 -14.51
C LYS A 78 -28.70 4.86 -14.88
N ARG A 79 -28.21 5.46 -15.98
CA ARG A 79 -26.84 5.30 -16.48
C ARG A 79 -25.83 5.62 -15.36
N PRO A 80 -24.73 4.86 -15.20
CA PRO A 80 -23.70 5.19 -14.21
C PRO A 80 -23.26 6.65 -14.35
N GLY A 81 -23.44 7.42 -13.28
CA GLY A 81 -23.17 8.87 -13.26
C GLY A 81 -24.37 9.79 -13.46
N SER A 82 -25.58 9.28 -13.68
CA SER A 82 -26.80 10.13 -13.73
C SER A 82 -27.25 10.63 -12.35
N GLU A 83 -26.58 10.22 -11.27
CA GLU A 83 -26.76 10.74 -9.91
C GLU A 83 -25.73 11.82 -9.53
N LYS A 84 -25.06 12.44 -10.51
CA LYS A 84 -24.16 13.57 -10.24
C LYS A 84 -24.96 14.77 -9.72
N LYS A 85 -25.07 14.87 -8.40
CA LYS A 85 -25.56 16.06 -7.71
C LYS A 85 -24.54 17.20 -7.88
N SER A 86 -25.03 18.43 -7.99
CA SER A 86 -24.19 19.62 -7.86
C SER A 86 -23.54 19.57 -6.47
N LYS A 87 -22.20 19.65 -6.42
CA LYS A 87 -21.43 19.52 -5.17
C LYS A 87 -21.38 20.82 -4.37
N THR A 88 -21.48 21.96 -5.06
CA THR A 88 -21.35 23.31 -4.50
C THR A 88 -22.39 23.65 -3.41
N PRO A 89 -23.69 23.29 -3.54
CA PRO A 89 -24.69 23.59 -2.51
C PRO A 89 -24.49 22.86 -1.18
N ALA A 90 -23.69 21.80 -1.15
CA ALA A 90 -23.41 21.02 0.07
C ALA A 90 -22.12 21.47 0.77
N LEU A 91 -21.39 22.45 0.22
CA LEU A 91 -20.14 22.92 0.80
C LEU A 91 -20.41 23.84 2.00
N LYS A 92 -19.71 23.62 3.11
CA LYS A 92 -19.64 24.58 4.21
C LYS A 92 -18.81 25.78 3.76
N ILE A 93 -19.41 26.97 3.79
CA ILE A 93 -18.71 28.24 3.49
C ILE A 93 -18.00 28.72 4.75
N HIS A 94 -16.67 28.85 4.68
CA HIS A 94 -15.83 29.29 5.80
C HIS A 94 -15.59 30.80 5.82
N LYS A 95 -15.60 31.44 4.64
CA LYS A 95 -15.41 32.88 4.45
C LYS A 95 -16.29 33.35 3.30
N THR A 96 -16.95 34.49 3.49
CA THR A 96 -17.69 35.21 2.44
C THR A 96 -17.00 36.54 2.20
N GLN A 97 -16.75 36.88 0.93
CA GLN A 97 -16.19 38.17 0.55
C GLN A 97 -17.08 38.76 -0.55
N GLU A 98 -17.56 39.97 -0.30
CA GLU A 98 -18.30 40.75 -1.29
C GLU A 98 -17.29 41.44 -2.22
N ILE A 99 -17.56 41.38 -3.52
CA ILE A 99 -16.71 41.98 -4.55
C ILE A 99 -17.57 42.98 -5.30
N GLU A 100 -17.20 44.25 -5.21
CA GLU A 100 -17.81 45.31 -6.00
C GLU A 100 -17.30 45.27 -7.43
N PRO A 101 -18.11 45.64 -8.44
CA PRO A 101 -17.63 45.81 -9.81
C PRO A 101 -16.53 46.88 -9.89
N ASP A 102 -15.46 46.61 -10.63
CA ASP A 102 -14.34 47.57 -10.81
C ASP A 102 -14.80 48.94 -11.33
N ASN A 103 -15.84 48.96 -12.16
CA ASN A 103 -16.46 50.17 -12.69
C ASN A 103 -17.96 50.14 -12.44
N LEU A 104 -18.43 50.99 -11.52
CA LEU A 104 -19.85 51.16 -11.20
C LEU A 104 -20.33 52.54 -11.70
N PRO A 105 -21.20 52.59 -12.73
CA PRO A 105 -21.74 53.85 -13.23
C PRO A 105 -22.49 54.63 -12.15
N GLU A 106 -22.40 55.96 -12.18
CA GLU A 106 -23.08 56.83 -11.23
C GLU A 106 -24.61 56.65 -11.32
N GLY A 107 -25.27 56.58 -10.16
CA GLY A 107 -26.70 56.25 -10.07
C GLY A 107 -27.03 54.75 -10.10
N SER A 108 -26.03 53.87 -10.13
CA SER A 108 -26.25 52.41 -10.01
C SER A 108 -26.80 52.03 -8.62
N VAL A 109 -27.73 51.08 -8.60
CA VAL A 109 -28.35 50.55 -7.37
C VAL A 109 -28.09 49.06 -7.28
N PHE A 110 -27.71 48.60 -6.08
CA PHE A 110 -27.55 47.19 -5.77
C PHE A 110 -28.85 46.41 -6.01
N LYS A 111 -28.77 45.22 -6.64
CA LYS A 111 -29.95 44.37 -6.90
C LYS A 111 -29.91 43.00 -6.20
N LYS A 112 -28.79 42.28 -6.31
CA LYS A 112 -28.63 40.93 -5.75
C LYS A 112 -27.16 40.52 -5.76
N TYR A 113 -26.83 39.57 -4.90
CA TYR A 113 -25.59 38.81 -5.03
C TYR A 113 -25.73 37.73 -6.11
N LYS A 114 -24.63 37.46 -6.82
CA LYS A 114 -24.45 36.28 -7.67
C LYS A 114 -23.29 35.49 -7.11
N ASP A 115 -23.59 34.47 -6.32
CA ASP A 115 -22.58 33.71 -5.59
C ASP A 115 -21.66 32.94 -6.54
N PHE A 116 -20.36 33.04 -6.28
CA PHE A 116 -19.32 32.25 -6.93
C PHE A 116 -18.46 31.61 -5.84
N VAL A 117 -18.62 30.30 -5.66
CA VAL A 117 -17.95 29.55 -4.59
C VAL A 117 -16.66 28.92 -5.13
N VAL A 118 -15.53 29.26 -4.52
CA VAL A 118 -14.23 28.62 -4.74
C VAL A 118 -13.93 27.70 -3.56
N GLN A 119 -13.54 26.46 -3.83
CA GLN A 119 -13.07 25.52 -2.83
C GLN A 119 -11.53 25.47 -2.87
N ASP A 120 -10.89 25.81 -1.75
CA ASP A 120 -9.45 25.83 -1.58
C ASP A 120 -9.04 25.02 -0.34
N ILE A 121 -7.74 24.82 -0.12
CA ILE A 121 -7.16 24.14 1.04
C ILE A 121 -6.34 25.12 1.89
N ALA A 122 -6.57 25.10 3.21
CA ALA A 122 -5.74 25.81 4.17
C ALA A 122 -4.87 24.79 4.92
N ILE A 123 -3.55 24.95 4.83
CA ILE A 123 -2.59 24.14 5.58
C ILE A 123 -1.81 25.08 6.50
N GLU A 124 -2.00 24.93 7.80
CA GLU A 124 -1.38 25.78 8.81
C GLU A 124 -0.98 24.96 10.04
N THR A 125 -0.01 25.47 10.80
CA THR A 125 0.41 24.86 12.06
C THR A 125 -0.41 25.40 13.22
N CYS A 126 -0.79 24.50 14.14
CA CYS A 126 -1.56 24.85 15.32
C CYS A 126 -0.78 24.46 16.59
N ASN A 127 -0.16 25.46 17.23
CA ASN A 127 0.67 25.26 18.43
C ASN A 127 -0.15 25.57 19.70
N THR A 128 -0.29 24.60 20.60
CA THR A 128 -0.98 24.78 21.89
C THR A 128 0.03 24.84 23.04
N LYS A 129 0.04 25.94 23.80
CA LYS A 129 0.89 26.11 25.00
C LYS A 129 0.14 25.72 26.27
N PHE A 130 0.45 24.55 26.83
CA PHE A 130 -0.06 24.14 28.14
C PHE A 130 0.74 24.82 29.27
N ARG A 131 0.05 25.63 30.09
CA ARG A 131 0.64 26.29 31.27
C ARG A 131 0.23 25.53 32.52
N LEU A 132 1.09 24.64 33.01
CA LEU A 132 0.86 23.90 34.23
C LEU A 132 1.01 24.82 35.43
N LYS A 133 -0.06 24.96 36.22
CA LYS A 133 -0.02 25.70 37.48
C LYS A 133 0.82 24.92 38.51
N VAL A 134 1.63 25.63 39.27
CA VAL A 134 2.42 25.08 40.37
C VAL A 134 2.04 25.85 41.62
N TYR A 135 1.72 25.13 42.68
CA TYR A 135 1.31 25.68 43.97
C TYR A 135 2.23 25.15 45.06
N GLU A 136 2.60 26.01 46.00
CA GLU A 136 3.24 25.61 47.25
C GLU A 136 2.15 25.26 48.27
N THR A 137 2.28 24.11 48.92
CA THR A 137 1.38 23.67 49.98
C THR A 137 1.82 24.26 51.32
N PRO A 138 0.94 24.31 52.34
CA PRO A 138 1.28 24.90 53.64
C PRO A 138 2.49 24.27 54.37
N ASP A 139 2.86 23.05 54.01
CA ASP A 139 4.04 22.32 54.50
C ASP A 139 5.30 22.52 53.64
N GLY A 140 5.26 23.40 52.62
CA GLY A 140 6.38 23.74 51.75
C GLY A 140 6.58 22.81 50.54
N SER A 141 5.70 21.83 50.31
CA SER A 141 5.77 20.95 49.13
C SER A 141 5.21 21.62 47.86
N LEU A 142 5.59 21.16 46.67
CA LEU A 142 5.10 21.71 45.40
C LEU A 142 4.11 20.76 44.71
N VAL A 143 2.89 21.23 44.47
CA VAL A 143 1.86 20.52 43.69
C VAL A 143 1.77 21.12 42.30
N ARG A 144 1.87 20.28 41.27
CA ARG A 144 1.87 20.68 39.85
C ARG A 144 0.63 20.16 39.13
N GLY A 145 0.06 20.97 38.26
CA GLY A 145 -0.94 20.50 37.29
C GLY A 145 -0.36 19.41 36.39
N LYS A 146 -1.19 18.44 36.00
CA LYS A 146 -0.80 17.34 35.12
C LYS A 146 -1.21 17.65 33.68
N LEU A 147 -0.40 17.21 32.71
CA LEU A 147 -0.80 17.23 31.31
C LEU A 147 -1.94 16.21 31.10
N PRO A 148 -2.83 16.45 30.12
CA PRO A 148 -3.77 15.42 29.66
C PRO A 148 -3.06 14.11 29.32
N GLU A 149 -3.65 12.98 29.74
CA GLU A 149 -3.05 11.64 29.58
C GLU A 149 -2.75 11.29 28.13
N HIS A 150 -3.63 11.68 27.19
CA HIS A 150 -3.46 11.42 25.76
C HIS A 150 -2.23 12.10 25.12
N LEU A 151 -1.61 13.08 25.80
CA LEU A 151 -0.37 13.67 25.33
C LEU A 151 0.84 12.81 25.71
N ASP A 152 0.77 12.04 26.79
CA ASP A 152 1.82 11.10 27.23
C ASP A 152 3.24 11.74 27.24
N GLY A 153 3.32 13.03 27.61
CA GLY A 153 4.57 13.80 27.60
C GLY A 153 5.16 14.10 26.21
N LYS A 154 4.45 13.77 25.12
CA LYS A 154 4.87 14.00 23.73
C LYS A 154 4.66 15.46 23.33
N HIS A 155 5.54 15.94 22.45
CA HIS A 155 5.53 17.32 21.95
C HIS A 155 4.77 17.49 20.62
N PHE A 156 4.37 16.39 19.97
CA PHE A 156 3.61 16.40 18.73
C PHE A 156 2.21 15.87 18.97
N GLY A 157 1.20 16.65 18.58
CA GLY A 157 -0.21 16.29 18.77
C GLY A 157 -0.65 15.13 17.88
N GLY A 158 -1.71 14.42 18.30
CA GLY A 158 -2.22 13.23 17.60
C GLY A 158 -2.57 13.45 16.13
N ASN A 159 -3.08 14.64 15.75
CA ASN A 159 -3.39 14.97 14.35
C ASN A 159 -2.14 14.99 13.47
N LEU A 160 -1.03 15.55 13.98
CA LEU A 160 0.23 15.59 13.24
C LEU A 160 0.82 14.18 13.11
N VAL A 161 0.78 13.39 14.19
CA VAL A 161 1.19 11.97 14.16
C VAL A 161 0.38 11.19 13.12
N CYS A 162 -0.95 11.34 13.13
CA CYS A 162 -1.84 10.71 12.15
C CYS A 162 -1.51 11.15 10.71
N PHE A 163 -1.24 12.44 10.50
CA PHE A 163 -0.83 12.94 9.20
C PHE A 163 0.47 12.30 8.71
N CYS A 164 1.50 12.21 9.56
CA CYS A 164 2.77 11.57 9.22
C CYS A 164 2.59 10.09 8.85
N LEU A 165 1.83 9.35 9.66
CA LEU A 165 1.55 7.93 9.42
C LEU A 165 0.79 7.71 8.10
N TYR A 166 -0.23 8.54 7.84
CA TYR A 166 -1.00 8.47 6.61
C TYR A 166 -0.14 8.79 5.38
N GLN A 167 0.65 9.86 5.43
CA GLN A 167 1.53 10.23 4.33
C GLN A 167 2.56 9.13 4.03
N HIS A 168 3.16 8.55 5.06
CA HIS A 168 4.19 7.53 4.87
C HIS A 168 3.61 6.19 4.42
N HIS A 169 2.63 5.65 5.15
CA HIS A 169 2.15 4.29 4.91
C HIS A 169 1.08 4.19 3.83
N HIS A 170 0.17 5.18 3.73
CA HIS A 170 -0.90 5.15 2.74
C HIS A 170 -0.51 5.85 1.43
N CYS A 171 0.07 7.05 1.52
CA CYS A 171 0.45 7.82 0.33
C CYS A 171 1.83 7.43 -0.22
N GLY A 172 2.62 6.63 0.50
CA GLY A 172 3.94 6.19 0.06
C GLY A 172 5.00 7.29 0.03
N VAL A 173 4.81 8.37 0.79
CA VAL A 173 5.79 9.47 0.87
C VAL A 173 7.01 8.98 1.64
N THR A 174 8.20 9.11 1.04
CA THR A 174 9.45 8.69 1.68
C THR A 174 9.76 9.58 2.89
N GLN A 175 10.44 9.03 3.89
CA GLN A 175 10.76 9.78 5.12
C GLN A 175 11.52 11.09 4.85
N PRO A 176 12.51 11.17 3.93
CA PRO A 176 13.16 12.45 3.60
C PRO A 176 12.19 13.50 3.03
N LEU A 177 11.31 13.10 2.10
CA LEU A 177 10.32 14.01 1.50
C LEU A 177 9.26 14.45 2.51
N LEU A 178 8.84 13.54 3.39
CA LEU A 178 7.92 13.88 4.47
C LEU A 178 8.58 14.86 5.45
N LEU A 179 9.85 14.68 5.77
CA LEU A 179 10.59 15.61 6.64
C LEU A 179 10.67 17.02 6.01
N GLU A 180 11.00 17.09 4.72
CA GLU A 180 11.01 18.35 3.95
C GLU A 180 9.63 19.01 3.97
N GLN A 181 8.58 18.26 3.64
CA GLN A 181 7.20 18.75 3.69
C GLN A 181 6.84 19.31 5.07
N LEU A 182 7.19 18.61 6.15
CA LEU A 182 6.91 19.08 7.51
C LEU A 182 7.63 20.40 7.82
N HIS A 183 8.87 20.56 7.37
CA HIS A 183 9.63 21.81 7.53
C HIS A 183 9.05 22.97 6.73
N GLU A 184 8.62 22.73 5.48
CA GLU A 184 7.92 23.73 4.65
C GLU A 184 6.62 24.20 5.29
N LEU A 185 5.92 23.29 5.98
CA LEU A 185 4.74 23.62 6.77
C LEU A 185 5.08 24.33 8.09
N GLY A 186 6.36 24.45 8.46
CA GLY A 186 6.82 25.12 9.68
C GLY A 186 6.89 24.22 10.92
N ILE A 187 6.71 22.90 10.76
CA ILE A 187 6.87 21.93 11.87
C ILE A 187 8.35 21.75 12.18
N GLN A 188 8.74 22.03 13.41
CA GLN A 188 10.11 21.83 13.89
C GLN A 188 10.27 20.40 14.40
N ILE A 189 10.76 19.50 13.55
CA ILE A 189 10.97 18.08 13.87
C ILE A 189 12.30 17.58 13.32
N SER A 190 12.98 16.69 14.06
CA SER A 190 14.19 16.03 13.60
C SER A 190 13.89 14.75 12.83
N SER A 191 14.82 14.30 11.98
CA SER A 191 14.69 13.02 11.27
C SER A 191 14.48 11.83 12.22
N GLY A 192 15.16 11.83 13.38
CA GLY A 192 15.00 10.79 14.39
C GLY A 192 13.63 10.80 15.08
N GLN A 193 13.07 11.99 15.35
CA GLN A 193 11.72 12.09 15.90
C GLN A 193 10.67 11.64 14.88
N LEU A 194 10.84 12.00 13.61
CA LEU A 194 9.98 11.49 12.54
C LEU A 194 10.08 9.97 12.42
N ASN A 195 11.29 9.41 12.45
CA ASN A 195 11.50 7.96 12.46
C ASN A 195 10.73 7.29 13.60
N ASN A 196 10.87 7.83 14.82
CA ASN A 196 10.18 7.28 15.99
C ASN A 196 8.65 7.33 15.85
N ILE A 197 8.11 8.40 15.24
CA ILE A 197 6.66 8.47 14.93
C ILE A 197 6.24 7.35 13.97
N LEU A 198 7.10 6.99 13.00
CA LEU A 198 6.76 6.02 11.95
C LEU A 198 6.93 4.57 12.39
N ILE A 199 7.90 4.24 13.24
CA ILE A 199 8.27 2.84 13.50
C ILE A 199 8.19 2.39 14.96
N GLU A 200 8.12 3.31 15.93
CA GLU A 200 8.14 2.97 17.36
C GLU A 200 6.74 2.91 17.96
N ASN A 201 6.61 2.26 19.12
CA ASN A 201 5.36 2.13 19.88
C ASN A 201 4.22 1.40 19.14
N ASN A 202 4.56 0.43 18.30
CA ASN A 202 3.60 -0.34 17.50
C ASN A 202 3.00 -1.56 18.21
N GLU A 203 3.35 -1.81 19.47
CA GLU A 203 2.89 -2.98 20.25
C GLU A 203 1.36 -3.11 20.30
N LEU A 204 0.64 -2.01 20.46
CA LEU A 204 -0.83 -2.04 20.44
C LEU A 204 -1.37 -2.51 19.09
N TYR A 205 -0.78 -2.05 17.98
CA TYR A 205 -1.15 -2.49 16.64
C TYR A 205 -0.75 -3.93 16.39
N HIS A 206 0.40 -4.39 16.88
CA HIS A 206 0.79 -5.80 16.79
C HIS A 206 -0.18 -6.70 17.56
N ASN A 207 -0.55 -6.33 18.79
CA ASN A 207 -1.54 -7.07 19.58
C ASN A 207 -2.93 -7.06 18.93
N GLU A 208 -3.33 -5.96 18.29
CA GLU A 208 -4.57 -5.92 17.51
C GLU A 208 -4.49 -6.80 16.26
N LYS A 209 -3.37 -6.75 15.54
CA LYS A 209 -3.09 -7.59 14.38
C LYS A 209 -3.20 -9.08 14.70
N GLU A 210 -2.60 -9.54 15.80
CA GLU A 210 -2.70 -10.95 16.23
C GLU A 210 -4.14 -11.35 16.57
N ARG A 211 -4.89 -10.47 17.26
CA ARG A 211 -6.31 -10.71 17.57
C ARG A 211 -7.19 -10.78 16.31
N ILE A 212 -6.87 -9.99 15.27
CA ILE A 212 -7.57 -10.04 13.99
C ILE A 212 -7.42 -11.41 13.34
N LEU A 213 -6.22 -11.99 13.35
CA LEU A 213 -5.98 -13.32 12.78
C LEU A 213 -6.73 -14.40 13.56
N ASP A 214 -6.60 -14.42 14.88
CA ASP A 214 -7.29 -15.40 15.75
C ASP A 214 -8.82 -15.34 15.55
N ALA A 215 -9.40 -14.14 15.62
CA ALA A 215 -10.83 -13.94 15.41
C ALA A 215 -11.25 -14.29 13.98
N GLY A 216 -10.47 -13.86 12.99
CA GLY A 216 -10.72 -14.11 11.58
C GLY A 216 -10.75 -15.60 11.25
N LEU A 217 -9.79 -16.38 11.74
CA LEU A 217 -9.72 -17.82 11.51
C LEU A 217 -10.87 -18.60 12.17
N LYS A 218 -11.35 -18.16 13.34
CA LYS A 218 -12.47 -18.82 14.05
C LYS A 218 -13.81 -18.68 13.33
N VAL A 219 -14.02 -17.58 12.60
CA VAL A 219 -15.32 -17.27 11.97
C VAL A 219 -15.33 -17.50 10.46
N SER A 220 -14.17 -17.71 9.86
CA SER A 220 -14.03 -17.83 8.40
C SER A 220 -14.21 -19.27 7.93
N LEU A 221 -14.96 -19.44 6.85
CA LEU A 221 -15.06 -20.72 6.13
C LEU A 221 -13.93 -20.88 5.10
N TYR A 222 -13.33 -19.78 4.67
CA TYR A 222 -12.21 -19.76 3.75
C TYR A 222 -11.26 -18.59 4.06
N VAL A 223 -10.00 -18.79 3.69
CA VAL A 223 -8.98 -17.73 3.65
C VAL A 223 -8.20 -17.82 2.34
N ASN A 224 -7.87 -16.67 1.79
CA ASN A 224 -6.95 -16.55 0.68
C ASN A 224 -5.55 -16.31 1.25
N VAL A 225 -4.55 -16.90 0.60
CA VAL A 225 -3.15 -16.75 1.01
C VAL A 225 -2.30 -16.32 -0.18
N ASP A 226 -1.48 -15.29 0.02
CA ASP A 226 -0.49 -14.86 -0.96
C ASP A 226 0.84 -14.49 -0.27
N ASP A 227 1.93 -14.55 -1.02
CA ASP A 227 3.28 -14.19 -0.54
C ASP A 227 3.92 -13.17 -1.46
N THR A 228 4.27 -12.01 -0.92
CA THR A 228 5.06 -11.00 -1.63
C THR A 228 6.50 -11.02 -1.13
N GLY A 229 7.46 -11.24 -2.04
CA GLY A 229 8.88 -11.20 -1.73
C GLY A 229 9.41 -9.77 -1.64
N ALA A 230 10.28 -9.51 -0.66
CA ALA A 230 11.00 -8.25 -0.49
C ALA A 230 12.46 -8.53 -0.11
N ARG A 231 13.38 -7.63 -0.45
CA ARG A 231 14.77 -7.72 0.03
C ARG A 231 15.03 -6.68 1.11
N HIS A 232 15.57 -7.13 2.23
CA HIS A 232 15.95 -6.29 3.36
C HIS A 232 17.41 -6.52 3.72
N MET A 233 18.26 -5.49 3.59
CA MET A 233 19.71 -5.58 3.82
C MET A 233 20.39 -6.74 3.06
N GLY A 234 20.01 -6.97 1.80
CA GLY A 234 20.50 -8.10 1.00
C GLY A 234 19.88 -9.46 1.35
N LYS A 235 19.21 -9.55 2.51
CA LYS A 235 18.30 -10.60 3.00
C LYS A 235 17.10 -10.81 2.07
N ASN A 236 16.76 -12.02 1.64
CA ASN A 236 15.40 -12.26 1.12
C ASN A 236 14.43 -12.34 2.31
N GLY A 237 13.29 -11.68 2.18
CA GLY A 237 12.16 -11.75 3.10
C GLY A 237 10.86 -11.93 2.33
N TYR A 238 9.84 -12.39 3.02
CA TYR A 238 8.54 -12.72 2.45
C TYR A 238 7.46 -12.18 3.38
N CYS A 239 6.56 -11.36 2.84
CA CYS A 239 5.36 -10.90 3.51
C CYS A 239 4.21 -11.81 3.08
N THR A 240 3.73 -12.63 4.02
CA THR A 240 2.56 -13.49 3.83
C THR A 240 1.31 -12.70 4.18
N VAL A 241 0.32 -12.77 3.29
CA VAL A 241 -1.02 -12.22 3.49
C VAL A 241 -1.99 -13.37 3.75
N ILE A 242 -2.77 -13.27 4.82
CA ILE A 242 -3.88 -14.19 5.11
C ILE A 242 -5.12 -13.33 5.31
N GLY A 243 -6.19 -13.61 4.57
CA GLY A 243 -7.41 -12.83 4.70
C GLY A 243 -8.54 -13.26 3.79
N ASN A 244 -9.64 -12.54 3.88
CA ASN A 244 -10.82 -12.67 3.03
C ASN A 244 -11.57 -11.32 2.99
N ASP A 245 -12.85 -11.34 2.61
CA ASP A 245 -13.65 -10.12 2.50
C ASP A 245 -13.84 -9.39 3.85
N CYS A 246 -13.60 -10.07 4.98
CA CYS A 246 -13.81 -9.53 6.32
C CYS A 246 -12.52 -9.03 7.00
N PHE A 247 -11.35 -9.56 6.65
CA PHE A 247 -10.09 -9.16 7.27
C PHE A 247 -8.89 -9.37 6.36
N ALA A 248 -7.80 -8.66 6.67
CA ALA A 248 -6.49 -8.89 6.08
C ALA A 248 -5.43 -8.84 7.18
N TRP A 249 -4.58 -9.86 7.20
CA TRP A 249 -3.47 -10.00 8.12
C TRP A 249 -2.17 -10.18 7.35
N PHE A 250 -1.10 -9.56 7.84
CA PHE A 250 0.20 -9.49 7.18
C PHE A 250 1.31 -9.85 8.16
N GLU A 251 2.24 -10.69 7.72
CA GLU A 251 3.43 -11.04 8.51
C GLU A 251 4.66 -11.22 7.65
N SER A 252 5.76 -10.63 8.10
CA SER A 252 7.03 -10.64 7.36
C SER A 252 8.00 -11.60 8.01
N THR A 253 8.40 -12.62 7.25
CA THR A 253 9.35 -13.66 7.70
C THR A 253 10.52 -13.79 6.73
N GLN A 254 11.56 -14.53 7.12
CA GLN A 254 12.74 -14.78 6.27
C GLN A 254 12.62 -16.07 5.42
N SER A 255 11.48 -16.76 5.47
CA SER A 255 11.30 -18.07 4.84
C SER A 255 10.02 -18.14 4.03
N LYS A 256 10.12 -18.68 2.81
CA LYS A 256 8.97 -19.12 2.02
C LYS A 256 8.91 -20.64 2.04
N SER A 257 8.13 -21.19 2.96
CA SER A 257 7.94 -22.64 3.09
C SER A 257 6.56 -22.98 3.64
N ARG A 258 6.10 -24.21 3.39
CA ARG A 258 4.84 -24.69 3.95
C ARG A 258 4.87 -24.71 5.49
N ILE A 259 6.00 -25.07 6.09
CA ILE A 259 6.20 -24.97 7.55
C ILE A 259 6.00 -23.55 8.04
N ASN A 260 6.61 -22.55 7.37
CA ASN A 260 6.43 -21.15 7.75
C ASN A 260 4.95 -20.76 7.69
N PHE A 261 4.28 -21.06 6.58
CA PHE A 261 2.84 -20.82 6.44
C PHE A 261 2.02 -21.48 7.56
N LEU A 262 2.26 -22.76 7.87
CA LEU A 262 1.55 -23.48 8.93
C LEU A 262 1.84 -22.90 10.32
N LYS A 263 3.04 -22.35 10.56
CA LYS A 263 3.33 -21.60 11.80
C LYS A 263 2.53 -20.31 11.87
N LEU A 264 2.43 -19.55 10.78
CA LEU A 264 1.67 -18.30 10.74
C LEU A 264 0.15 -18.54 10.90
N LEU A 265 -0.38 -19.59 10.25
CA LEU A 265 -1.80 -19.94 10.32
C LEU A 265 -2.28 -20.28 11.74
N ARG A 266 -1.37 -20.50 12.69
CA ARG A 266 -1.68 -20.86 14.07
C ARG A 266 -1.87 -19.66 15.00
N ALA A 267 -1.95 -18.44 14.48
CA ALA A 267 -2.33 -17.23 15.23
C ALA A 267 -1.59 -17.06 16.58
N GLY A 268 -0.28 -17.31 16.58
CA GLY A 268 0.58 -17.14 17.77
C GLY A 268 0.78 -18.40 18.63
N HIS A 269 0.08 -19.52 18.35
CA HIS A 269 0.36 -20.79 19.01
C HIS A 269 1.74 -21.35 18.58
N THR A 270 2.49 -21.91 19.53
CA THR A 270 3.87 -22.40 19.32
C THR A 270 4.02 -23.92 19.38
N ASP A 271 3.01 -24.61 19.90
CA ASP A 271 2.98 -26.05 20.13
C ASP A 271 2.88 -26.96 18.88
N TYR A 272 3.01 -28.26 19.05
CA TYR A 272 2.88 -29.28 18.01
C TYR A 272 2.08 -30.45 18.59
N HIS A 273 1.22 -31.05 17.79
CA HIS A 273 0.37 -32.15 18.24
C HIS A 273 0.50 -33.37 17.34
N LEU A 274 0.67 -34.53 17.96
CA LEU A 274 0.62 -35.82 17.28
C LEU A 274 -0.78 -36.44 17.44
N ASN A 275 -1.78 -35.88 16.77
CA ASN A 275 -3.16 -36.38 16.75
C ASN A 275 -3.51 -37.07 15.41
N VAL A 276 -4.78 -37.45 15.22
CA VAL A 276 -5.22 -38.19 14.02
C VAL A 276 -4.92 -37.40 12.74
N GLN A 277 -5.19 -36.10 12.75
CA GLN A 277 -4.96 -35.19 11.63
C GLN A 277 -3.47 -35.09 11.28
N SER A 278 -2.59 -35.08 12.29
CA SER A 278 -1.14 -35.09 12.06
C SER A 278 -0.68 -36.36 11.35
N ILE A 279 -1.18 -37.53 11.77
CA ILE A 279 -0.81 -38.83 11.21
C ILE A 279 -1.38 -38.99 9.80
N ASP A 280 -2.62 -38.56 9.58
CA ASP A 280 -3.25 -38.59 8.27
C ASP A 280 -2.54 -37.67 7.27
N TYR A 281 -2.08 -36.50 7.72
CA TYR A 281 -1.21 -35.64 6.91
C TYR A 281 0.09 -36.35 6.51
N MET A 282 0.77 -37.01 7.46
CA MET A 282 2.02 -37.72 7.19
C MET A 282 1.83 -38.90 6.23
N LYS A 283 0.73 -39.64 6.35
CA LYS A 283 0.33 -40.71 5.42
C LYS A 283 0.07 -40.17 4.01
N ALA A 284 -0.72 -39.10 3.90
CA ALA A 284 -1.04 -38.47 2.63
C ALA A 284 0.21 -37.99 1.89
N ASN A 285 1.22 -37.52 2.65
CA ASN A 285 2.52 -37.09 2.13
C ASN A 285 3.55 -38.24 2.00
N LYS A 286 3.11 -39.50 2.11
CA LYS A 286 3.93 -40.71 1.87
C LYS A 286 5.15 -40.83 2.79
N LEU A 287 5.01 -40.48 4.07
CA LEU A 287 6.05 -40.78 5.07
C LEU A 287 6.27 -42.31 5.15
N PRO A 288 7.52 -42.81 5.11
CA PRO A 288 7.79 -44.25 5.15
C PRO A 288 7.23 -44.92 6.42
N ASN A 289 6.66 -46.13 6.27
CA ASN A 289 5.97 -46.85 7.35
C ASN A 289 6.82 -47.00 8.62
N TYR A 290 8.12 -47.30 8.49
CA TYR A 290 8.99 -47.48 9.66
C TYR A 290 9.12 -46.19 10.50
N VAL A 291 9.04 -45.02 9.87
CA VAL A 291 9.05 -43.71 10.56
C VAL A 291 7.65 -43.40 11.10
N LEU A 292 6.62 -43.73 10.33
CA LEU A 292 5.23 -43.55 10.74
C LEU A 292 4.92 -44.36 12.00
N GLU A 293 5.45 -45.58 12.14
CA GLU A 293 5.33 -46.41 13.34
C GLU A 293 5.96 -45.73 14.57
N ILE A 294 7.15 -45.15 14.42
CA ILE A 294 7.82 -44.38 15.47
C ILE A 294 6.92 -43.22 15.92
N VAL A 295 6.44 -42.39 14.99
CA VAL A 295 5.61 -41.23 15.33
C VAL A 295 4.26 -41.66 15.92
N SER A 296 3.65 -42.71 15.38
CA SER A 296 2.35 -43.24 15.86
C SER A 296 2.44 -43.82 17.28
N ALA A 297 3.62 -44.28 17.72
CA ALA A 297 3.82 -44.70 19.11
C ALA A 297 3.69 -43.54 20.11
N HIS A 298 3.81 -42.29 19.65
CA HIS A 298 3.65 -41.06 20.45
C HIS A 298 2.32 -40.35 20.14
N MET A 299 1.32 -41.09 19.65
CA MET A 299 -0.03 -40.55 19.44
C MET A 299 -0.60 -39.88 20.69
N ASN A 300 -1.29 -38.76 20.50
CA ASN A 300 -1.82 -37.86 21.53
C ASN A 300 -0.77 -37.09 22.35
N SER A 301 0.48 -37.03 21.89
CA SER A 301 1.50 -36.20 22.51
C SER A 301 1.41 -34.74 22.04
N GLN A 302 1.71 -33.82 22.96
CA GLN A 302 1.86 -32.40 22.70
C GLN A 302 3.29 -31.95 23.00
N PHE A 303 3.83 -31.07 22.16
CA PHE A 303 5.13 -30.42 22.36
C PHE A 303 4.92 -28.91 22.38
N PRO A 304 5.32 -28.17 23.42
CA PRO A 304 4.91 -26.77 23.59
C PRO A 304 5.58 -25.77 22.64
N ASP A 305 6.73 -26.11 22.06
CA ASP A 305 7.52 -25.21 21.22
C ASP A 305 8.50 -25.97 20.29
N ASP A 306 9.20 -25.21 19.44
CA ASP A 306 10.24 -25.71 18.53
C ASP A 306 11.35 -26.49 19.27
N LYS A 307 11.70 -26.10 20.50
CA LYS A 307 12.78 -26.74 21.25
C LYS A 307 12.39 -28.16 21.67
N HIS A 308 11.18 -28.33 22.18
CA HIS A 308 10.65 -29.64 22.58
C HIS A 308 10.38 -30.53 21.37
N TRP A 309 9.87 -29.94 20.28
CA TRP A 309 9.66 -30.65 19.02
C TRP A 309 10.97 -31.18 18.42
N ASN A 310 11.99 -30.33 18.31
CA ASN A 310 13.29 -30.75 17.78
C ASN A 310 13.96 -31.80 18.67
N LYS A 311 13.80 -31.71 20.00
CA LYS A 311 14.28 -32.75 20.92
C LYS A 311 13.61 -34.10 20.66
N PHE A 312 12.29 -34.10 20.43
CA PHE A 312 11.55 -35.30 20.08
C PHE A 312 12.06 -35.95 18.79
N LEU A 313 12.26 -35.16 17.73
CA LEU A 313 12.78 -35.68 16.45
C LEU A 313 14.16 -36.32 16.63
N LEU A 314 15.07 -35.64 17.33
CA LEU A 314 16.41 -36.14 17.61
C LEU A 314 16.42 -37.41 18.47
N SER A 315 15.63 -37.45 19.55
CA SER A 315 15.57 -38.63 20.45
C SER A 315 15.01 -39.88 19.76
N ASN A 316 14.27 -39.71 18.67
CA ASN A 316 13.72 -40.81 17.88
C ASN A 316 14.52 -41.09 16.59
N GLY A 317 15.71 -40.49 16.41
CA GLY A 317 16.59 -40.72 15.25
C GLY A 317 16.04 -40.19 13.93
N ILE A 318 15.15 -39.20 13.96
CA ILE A 318 14.52 -38.60 12.78
C ILE A 318 15.37 -37.42 12.33
N GLU A 319 16.37 -37.70 11.48
CA GLU A 319 17.33 -36.68 11.03
C GLU A 319 17.24 -36.34 9.54
N LYS A 320 16.67 -37.25 8.73
CA LYS A 320 16.53 -37.03 7.29
C LYS A 320 15.62 -35.83 7.04
N GLU A 321 16.13 -34.83 6.32
CA GLU A 321 15.45 -33.56 6.06
C GLU A 321 14.01 -33.74 5.56
N HIS A 322 13.80 -34.65 4.60
CA HIS A 322 12.47 -34.99 4.10
C HIS A 322 11.51 -35.50 5.20
N HIS A 323 12.01 -36.35 6.11
CA HIS A 323 11.20 -36.90 7.20
C HIS A 323 10.87 -35.81 8.22
N VAL A 324 11.89 -35.06 8.63
CA VAL A 324 11.73 -33.91 9.54
C VAL A 324 10.70 -32.94 8.99
N ARG A 325 10.76 -32.61 7.70
CA ARG A 325 9.81 -31.70 7.05
C ARG A 325 8.37 -32.21 7.14
N ILE A 326 8.10 -33.43 6.66
CA ILE A 326 6.74 -33.99 6.65
C ILE A 326 6.17 -34.16 8.05
N ILE A 327 7.00 -34.62 9.00
CA ILE A 327 6.56 -34.81 10.38
C ILE A 327 6.28 -33.46 11.04
N THR A 328 7.10 -32.44 10.79
CA THR A 328 6.89 -31.08 11.29
C THR A 328 5.62 -30.45 10.71
N GLU A 329 5.40 -30.57 9.40
CA GLU A 329 4.16 -30.13 8.76
C GLU A 329 2.94 -30.86 9.33
N GLY A 330 3.05 -32.17 9.58
CA GLY A 330 2.01 -32.96 10.23
C GLY A 330 1.73 -32.51 11.66
N GLY A 331 2.76 -32.29 12.48
CA GLY A 331 2.61 -31.82 13.87
C GLY A 331 1.98 -30.42 13.96
N LEU A 332 2.31 -29.53 13.02
CA LEU A 332 1.68 -28.21 12.90
C LEU A 332 0.21 -28.33 12.46
N THR A 333 -0.08 -29.21 11.49
CA THR A 333 -1.46 -29.50 11.06
C THR A 333 -2.30 -30.05 12.21
N GLY A 334 -1.72 -30.93 13.03
CA GLY A 334 -2.35 -31.42 14.25
C GLY A 334 -2.66 -30.30 15.23
N SER A 335 -1.73 -29.36 15.44
CA SER A 335 -1.96 -28.19 16.30
C SER A 335 -3.07 -27.28 15.78
N ILE A 336 -3.14 -27.06 14.47
CA ILE A 336 -4.23 -26.27 13.84
C ILE A 336 -5.59 -26.90 14.16
N ALA A 337 -5.71 -28.22 13.98
CA ALA A 337 -6.93 -28.96 14.27
C ALA A 337 -7.30 -28.89 15.78
N GLU A 338 -6.31 -29.05 16.67
CA GLU A 338 -6.54 -29.03 18.12
C GLU A 338 -7.07 -27.67 18.61
N HIS A 339 -6.54 -26.57 18.08
CA HIS A 339 -6.98 -25.21 18.42
C HIS A 339 -8.29 -24.80 17.75
N GLY A 340 -8.98 -25.72 17.06
CA GLY A 340 -10.28 -25.48 16.46
C GLY A 340 -10.24 -24.52 15.28
N ILE A 341 -9.07 -24.35 14.64
CA ILE A 341 -8.95 -23.61 13.38
C ILE A 341 -9.56 -24.52 12.30
N ALA A 342 -10.85 -24.28 12.09
CA ALA A 342 -11.89 -25.10 11.46
C ALA A 342 -11.43 -26.33 10.65
N ASP A 343 -11.98 -27.49 11.01
CA ASP A 343 -11.90 -28.76 10.26
C ASP A 343 -12.31 -28.65 8.78
N ASN A 344 -13.01 -27.56 8.41
CA ASN A 344 -13.48 -27.27 7.06
C ASN A 344 -12.93 -25.94 6.49
N LEU A 345 -11.88 -25.35 7.08
CA LEU A 345 -11.28 -24.12 6.56
C LEU A 345 -10.68 -24.37 5.18
N VAL A 346 -11.24 -23.73 4.16
CA VAL A 346 -10.70 -23.80 2.80
C VAL A 346 -9.60 -22.76 2.65
N ILE A 347 -8.38 -23.23 2.33
CA ILE A 347 -7.25 -22.36 1.99
C ILE A 347 -7.20 -22.27 0.46
N VAL A 348 -7.39 -21.06 -0.07
CA VAL A 348 -7.43 -20.76 -1.51
C VAL A 348 -6.10 -20.21 -1.99
#